data_AF-A0A437ALM5-F1
#
_entry.id   AF-A0A437ALM5-F1
#
_cell.length_a   1.000
_cell.length_b   1.000
_cell.length_c   1.000
_cell.angle_alpha   90.00
_cell.angle_beta   90.00
_cell.angle_gamma   90.00
#
_symmetry.space_group_name_H-M   'P 1'
#
loop_
_entity.id
_entity.type
_entity.pdbx_description
1 polymer ?
#
loop_
_entity_poly.entity_id
_entity_poly.type
_entity_poly.pdbx_seq_one_letter_code
_entity_poly.pdbx_strand_id
1 'polypeptide(L)'
;MDSKKKFNLSLTKKLITLKHSKYCTDKFKDAEGTPKRLQKVWKELTNEINPEFSFKELKIKYNSLLSTYKQHDDDAMRSGAAAVKWKYWQLLYETISKRISDSILPDNEGVGLGSLTETEIRLEQTEISCPKIINKTKNNLKNTYL
;
A
#
# COMPACT_ATOMS: atom_id res chain seq x y z
N MET A 1 -8.55 19.54 -23.45
CA MET A 1 -8.99 18.32 -22.74
C MET A 1 -7.83 17.81 -21.91
N ASP A 2 -7.79 18.16 -20.62
CA ASP A 2 -6.75 17.68 -19.71
C ASP A 2 -6.97 16.20 -19.42
N SER A 3 -6.16 15.35 -20.04
CA SER A 3 -6.11 13.93 -19.69
C SER A 3 -5.69 13.83 -18.23
N LYS A 4 -6.60 13.37 -17.35
CA LYS A 4 -6.29 13.10 -15.94
C LYS A 4 -5.04 12.21 -15.89
N LYS A 5 -3.95 12.74 -15.34
CA LYS A 5 -2.71 12.00 -15.10
C LYS A 5 -3.03 10.77 -14.24
N LYS A 6 -2.67 9.58 -14.71
CA LYS A 6 -2.94 8.31 -14.04
C LYS A 6 -1.65 7.55 -13.79
N PHE A 7 -1.54 6.93 -12.62
CA PHE A 7 -0.47 5.98 -12.33
C PHE A 7 -0.62 4.75 -13.22
N ASN A 8 0.31 4.59 -14.16
CA ASN A 8 0.41 3.38 -14.98
C ASN A 8 1.18 2.26 -14.23
N LEU A 9 1.24 1.09 -14.85
CA LEU A 9 1.91 -0.09 -14.28
C LEU A 9 3.40 0.16 -14.01
N SER A 10 4.10 0.80 -14.96
CA SER A 10 5.54 1.08 -14.88
C SER A 10 5.87 2.02 -13.72
N LEU A 11 5.13 3.14 -13.60
CA LEU A 11 5.28 4.10 -12.51
C LEU A 11 4.99 3.47 -11.15
N THR A 12 3.97 2.60 -11.08
CA THR A 12 3.62 1.92 -9.82
C THR A 12 4.72 0.95 -9.39
N LYS A 13 5.28 0.16 -10.32
CA LYS A 13 6.42 -0.71 -10.03
C LYS A 13 7.65 0.08 -9.60
N LYS A 14 7.99 1.15 -10.33
CA LYS A 14 9.11 2.05 -9.99
C LYS A 14 8.95 2.65 -8.59
N LEU A 15 7.75 3.09 -8.23
CA LEU A 15 7.44 3.57 -6.88
C LEU A 15 7.72 2.52 -5.81
N ILE A 16 7.23 1.29 -5.99
CA ILE A 16 7.44 0.20 -5.02
C ILE A 16 8.92 -0.12 -4.88
N THR A 17 9.64 -0.28 -6.00
CA THR A 17 11.07 -0.60 -6.00
C THR A 17 11.91 0.50 -5.35
N LEU A 18 11.70 1.77 -5.73
CA LEU A 18 12.45 2.89 -5.17
C LEU A 18 12.15 3.09 -3.69
N LYS A 19 10.87 3.06 -3.28
CA LYS A 19 10.49 3.25 -1.87
C LYS A 19 11.08 2.19 -0.95
N HIS A 20 11.32 0.98 -1.48
CA HIS A 20 11.94 -0.11 -0.75
C HIS A 20 13.45 -0.27 -0.97
N SER A 21 14.06 0.55 -1.83
CA SER A 21 15.52 0.60 -1.97
C SER A 21 16.19 0.95 -0.65
N LYS A 22 17.42 0.44 -0.44
CA LYS A 22 18.22 0.76 0.75
C LYS A 22 18.38 2.27 0.92
N TYR A 23 18.77 2.95 -0.15
CA TYR A 23 18.94 4.40 -0.19
C TYR A 23 17.70 5.19 0.26
N CYS A 24 16.51 4.92 -0.31
CA CYS A 24 15.30 5.63 0.13
C CYS A 24 14.93 5.24 1.56
N THR A 25 15.11 3.98 1.93
CA THR A 25 14.78 3.52 3.29
C THR A 25 15.55 4.27 4.34
N ASP A 26 16.85 4.39 4.17
CA ASP A 26 17.72 5.06 5.13
C ASP A 26 17.31 6.53 5.23
N LYS A 27 17.07 7.20 4.09
CA LYS A 27 16.50 8.56 4.08
C LYS A 27 15.16 8.70 4.81
N PHE A 28 14.28 7.71 4.68
CA PHE A 28 12.98 7.72 5.36
C PHE A 28 13.13 7.50 6.87
N LYS A 29 14.06 6.64 7.30
CA LYS A 29 14.40 6.43 8.71
C LYS A 29 15.06 7.68 9.31
N ASP A 30 16.02 8.29 8.62
CA ASP A 30 16.70 9.51 9.07
C ASP A 30 15.77 10.73 9.17
N ALA A 31 14.67 10.70 8.40
CA ALA A 31 13.64 11.72 8.41
C ALA A 31 12.47 11.40 9.36
N GLU A 32 12.48 10.22 9.99
CA GLU A 32 11.47 9.80 10.95
C GLU A 32 11.41 10.77 12.12
N GLY A 33 10.21 11.06 12.62
CA GLY A 33 9.98 12.06 13.67
C GLY A 33 10.09 13.54 13.22
N THR A 34 10.56 13.84 12.00
CA THR A 34 10.63 15.22 11.50
C THR A 34 9.75 15.44 10.25
N PRO A 35 8.53 15.99 10.39
CA PRO A 35 7.58 16.13 9.28
C PRO A 35 8.13 16.89 8.06
N LYS A 36 8.93 17.95 8.29
CA LYS A 36 9.55 18.74 7.22
C LYS A 36 10.57 17.92 6.41
N ARG A 37 11.38 17.09 7.08
CA ARG A 37 12.35 16.20 6.42
C ARG A 37 11.63 15.10 5.66
N LEU A 38 10.60 14.52 6.26
CA LEU A 38 9.80 13.48 5.61
C LEU A 38 9.14 14.00 4.32
N GLN A 39 8.59 15.22 4.35
CA GLN A 39 8.07 15.88 3.15
C GLN A 39 9.15 16.09 2.09
N LYS A 40 10.37 16.48 2.48
CA LYS A 40 11.50 16.64 1.55
C LYS A 40 11.84 15.32 0.86
N VAL A 41 11.94 14.23 1.62
CA VAL A 41 12.20 12.88 1.07
C VAL A 41 11.11 12.45 0.09
N TRP A 42 9.83 12.69 0.42
CA TRP A 42 8.72 12.43 -0.50
C TRP A 42 8.79 13.27 -1.78
N LYS A 43 9.20 14.53 -1.71
CA LYS A 43 9.39 15.40 -2.88
C LYS A 43 10.53 14.89 -3.78
N GLU A 44 11.67 14.54 -3.18
CA GLU A 44 12.81 13.95 -3.90
C GLU A 44 12.41 12.68 -4.63
N LEU A 45 11.71 11.76 -3.95
CA LEU A 45 11.19 10.52 -4.54
C LEU A 45 10.23 10.80 -5.71
N THR A 46 9.41 11.85 -5.59
CA THR A 46 8.46 12.26 -6.64
C THR A 46 9.19 12.73 -7.89
N ASN A 47 10.20 13.58 -7.71
CA ASN A 47 11.03 14.07 -8.81
C ASN A 47 11.76 12.92 -9.53
N GLU A 48 12.18 11.90 -8.79
CA GLU A 48 12.86 10.73 -9.36
C GLU A 48 11.90 9.79 -10.12
N ILE A 49 10.66 9.64 -9.65
CA ILE A 49 9.66 8.78 -10.29
C ILE A 49 9.07 9.47 -11.51
N ASN A 50 8.39 10.59 -11.28
CA ASN A 50 7.79 11.43 -12.29
C ASN A 50 7.40 12.79 -11.65
N PRO A 51 8.07 13.90 -12.02
CA PRO A 51 7.83 15.23 -11.47
C PRO A 51 6.45 15.81 -11.83
N GLU A 52 5.71 15.18 -12.71
CA GLU A 52 4.35 15.59 -13.08
C GLU A 52 3.32 15.38 -11.97
N PHE A 53 3.60 14.52 -10.99
CA PHE A 53 2.76 14.29 -9.82
C PHE A 53 3.22 15.14 -8.65
N SER A 54 2.30 15.46 -7.76
CA SER A 54 2.65 16.00 -6.45
C SER A 54 3.11 14.90 -5.50
N PHE A 55 3.97 15.26 -4.54
CA PHE A 55 4.40 14.32 -3.49
C PHE A 55 3.22 13.80 -2.64
N LYS A 56 2.13 14.57 -2.54
CA LYS A 56 0.91 14.16 -1.85
C LYS A 56 0.22 13.03 -2.62
N GLU A 57 0.06 13.16 -3.94
CA GLU A 57 -0.51 12.11 -4.79
C GLU A 57 0.34 10.83 -4.74
N LEU A 58 1.67 10.98 -4.80
CA LEU A 58 2.57 9.84 -4.69
C LEU A 58 2.44 9.12 -3.34
N LYS A 59 2.40 9.88 -2.24
CA LYS A 59 2.20 9.34 -0.89
C LYS A 59 0.86 8.63 -0.76
N ILE A 60 -0.24 9.24 -1.23
CA ILE A 60 -1.58 8.64 -1.22
C ILE A 60 -1.58 7.34 -2.02
N LYS A 61 -0.96 7.35 -3.22
CA LYS A 61 -0.86 6.17 -4.07
C LYS A 61 -0.11 5.04 -3.36
N TYR A 62 1.03 5.34 -2.74
CA TYR A 62 1.81 4.36 -2.01
C TYR A 62 1.03 3.77 -0.81
N ASN A 63 0.40 4.62 0.00
CA ASN A 63 -0.39 4.19 1.14
C ASN A 63 -1.56 3.29 0.71
N SER A 64 -2.22 3.63 -0.40
CA SER A 64 -3.26 2.77 -0.99
C SER A 64 -2.72 1.40 -1.39
N LEU A 65 -1.54 1.33 -2.02
CA LEU A 65 -0.90 0.05 -2.35
C LEU A 65 -0.57 -0.76 -1.10
N LEU A 66 -0.06 -0.10 -0.05
CA LEU A 66 0.28 -0.78 1.19
C LEU A 66 -0.96 -1.32 1.91
N SER A 67 -2.06 -0.57 1.93
CA SER A 67 -3.33 -1.06 2.50
C SER A 67 -3.87 -2.26 1.72
N THR A 68 -3.85 -2.21 0.38
CA THR A 68 -4.25 -3.36 -0.46
C THR A 68 -3.32 -4.55 -0.30
N TYR A 69 -2.02 -4.32 -0.12
CA TYR A 69 -1.07 -5.38 0.18
C TYR A 69 -1.44 -6.12 1.46
N LYS A 70 -1.69 -5.40 2.57
CA LYS A 70 -2.05 -6.03 3.86
C LYS A 70 -3.27 -6.94 3.72
N GLN A 71 -4.31 -6.48 3.03
CA GLN A 71 -5.51 -7.28 2.77
C GLN A 71 -5.19 -8.58 2.02
N HIS A 72 -4.37 -8.48 0.97
CA HIS A 72 -3.97 -9.65 0.20
C HIS A 72 -2.96 -10.55 0.92
N ASP A 73 -2.16 -10.01 1.82
CA ASP A 73 -1.23 -10.77 2.66
C ASP A 73 -2.02 -11.60 3.69
N ASP A 74 -3.05 -11.02 4.30
CA ASP A 74 -3.99 -11.74 5.16
C ASP A 74 -4.72 -12.87 4.39
N ASP A 75 -5.12 -12.60 3.15
CA ASP A 75 -5.70 -13.62 2.27
C ASP A 75 -4.69 -14.73 1.92
N ALA A 76 -3.44 -14.36 1.63
CA ALA A 76 -2.36 -15.31 1.36
C ALA A 76 -2.08 -16.22 2.57
N MET A 77 -2.11 -15.66 3.79
CA MET A 77 -1.95 -16.44 5.02
C MET A 77 -3.09 -17.42 5.23
N ARG A 78 -4.33 -17.06 4.85
CA ARG A 78 -5.52 -17.92 5.02
C ARG A 78 -5.68 -18.99 3.94
N SER A 79 -5.31 -18.69 2.69
CA SER A 79 -5.63 -19.53 1.53
C SER A 79 -4.44 -19.90 0.66
N GLY A 80 -3.23 -19.51 1.08
CA GLY A 80 -1.98 -19.73 0.34
C GLY A 80 -1.69 -18.62 -0.68
N ALA A 81 -0.40 -18.35 -0.91
CA ALA A 81 0.08 -17.31 -1.82
C ALA A 81 -0.46 -17.43 -3.26
N ALA A 82 -0.71 -18.65 -3.73
CA ALA A 82 -1.23 -18.91 -5.07
C ALA A 82 -2.67 -18.38 -5.30
N ALA A 83 -3.42 -18.13 -4.21
CA ALA A 83 -4.78 -17.59 -4.28
C ALA A 83 -4.79 -16.07 -4.56
N VAL A 84 -3.69 -15.36 -4.33
CA VAL A 84 -3.63 -13.90 -4.48
C VAL A 84 -3.45 -13.49 -5.94
N LYS A 85 -4.54 -12.99 -6.55
CA LYS A 85 -4.55 -12.50 -7.93
C LYS A 85 -4.26 -11.01 -8.04
N TRP A 86 -3.24 -10.52 -7.35
CA TRP A 86 -2.86 -9.10 -7.39
C TRP A 86 -1.44 -8.89 -7.92
N LYS A 87 -1.34 -8.20 -9.05
CA LYS A 87 -0.10 -8.00 -9.82
C LYS A 87 1.05 -7.30 -9.10
N TYR A 88 0.78 -6.65 -7.96
CA TYR A 88 1.80 -5.99 -7.14
C TYR A 88 2.10 -6.73 -5.84
N TRP A 89 1.33 -7.78 -5.51
CA TRP A 89 1.48 -8.49 -4.25
C TRP A 89 2.86 -9.11 -4.12
N GLN A 90 3.29 -9.92 -5.11
CA GLN A 90 4.60 -10.56 -5.07
C GLN A 90 5.75 -9.55 -4.99
N LEU A 91 5.65 -8.43 -5.71
CA LEU A 91 6.66 -7.37 -5.67
C LEU A 91 6.76 -6.74 -4.27
N LEU A 92 5.62 -6.48 -3.62
CA LEU A 92 5.58 -5.95 -2.26
C LEU A 92 6.03 -6.99 -1.23
N TYR A 93 5.57 -8.23 -1.36
CA TYR A 93 5.98 -9.35 -0.52
C TYR A 93 7.50 -9.53 -0.54
N GLU A 94 8.12 -9.60 -1.73
CA GLU A 94 9.58 -9.75 -1.85
C GLU A 94 10.33 -8.54 -1.28
N THR A 95 9.82 -7.33 -1.45
CA THR A 95 10.53 -6.11 -1.01
C THR A 95 10.33 -5.80 0.48
N ILE A 96 9.26 -6.31 1.10
CA ILE A 96 8.97 -6.19 2.53
C ILE A 96 9.57 -7.38 3.30
N SER A 97 9.37 -8.62 2.86
CA SER A 97 9.84 -9.84 3.55
C SER A 97 11.37 -10.00 3.56
N LYS A 98 12.07 -9.53 2.50
CA LYS A 98 13.55 -9.52 2.49
C LYS A 98 14.14 -8.77 3.70
N ARG A 99 13.45 -7.77 4.23
CA ARG A 99 13.94 -7.03 5.40
C ARG A 99 13.82 -7.78 6.71
N ILE A 100 12.79 -8.62 6.86
CA ILE A 100 12.64 -9.44 8.06
C ILE A 100 13.76 -10.49 8.10
N SER A 101 14.10 -11.03 6.93
CA SER A 101 15.17 -12.01 6.75
C SER A 101 16.55 -11.40 7.04
N ASP A 102 16.83 -10.19 6.54
CA ASP A 102 18.12 -9.50 6.74
C ASP A 102 18.31 -8.97 8.18
N SER A 103 17.24 -8.90 8.98
CA SER A 103 17.31 -8.50 10.40
C SER A 103 17.53 -9.66 11.38
N ILE A 104 17.49 -10.91 10.91
CA ILE A 104 17.74 -12.10 11.73
C ILE A 104 19.12 -12.64 11.34
N LEU A 105 20.18 -12.05 11.91
CA LEU A 105 21.45 -12.76 12.01
C LEU A 105 21.29 -13.90 13.04
N PRO A 106 21.75 -15.13 12.76
CA PRO A 106 21.59 -16.24 13.68
C PRO A 106 22.72 -16.19 14.69
N ASP A 107 22.41 -15.80 15.92
CA ASP A 107 23.25 -16.14 17.05
C ASP A 107 22.42 -16.93 18.07
N ASN A 108 22.73 -18.23 18.08
CA ASN A 108 22.57 -19.19 19.16
C ASN A 108 21.17 -19.49 19.73
N GLU A 109 20.78 -20.74 19.48
CA GLU A 109 20.13 -21.71 20.38
C GLU A 109 19.01 -21.22 21.32
N GLY A 110 17.81 -21.71 21.01
CA GLY A 110 16.91 -22.19 22.06
C GLY A 110 15.85 -21.21 22.57
N VAL A 111 14.60 -21.69 22.45
CA VAL A 111 13.46 -21.41 23.32
C VAL A 111 12.66 -20.13 23.04
N GLY A 112 11.36 -20.33 22.76
CA GLY A 112 10.31 -19.48 23.30
C GLY A 112 9.55 -18.59 22.31
N LEU A 113 8.32 -18.99 21.98
CA LEU A 113 7.25 -18.10 21.54
C LEU A 113 7.12 -16.91 22.49
N GLY A 114 7.35 -15.68 22.00
CA GLY A 114 7.31 -14.46 22.81
C GLY A 114 6.82 -13.25 22.01
N SER A 115 5.51 -13.08 21.99
CA SER A 115 4.77 -11.80 22.11
C SER A 115 5.44 -10.52 21.58
N LEU A 116 5.05 -10.07 20.38
CA LEU A 116 5.23 -8.67 19.96
C LEU A 116 4.10 -7.84 20.56
N THR A 117 4.47 -7.01 21.52
CA THR A 117 3.63 -6.14 22.33
C THR A 117 2.70 -5.26 21.51
N GLU A 118 1.41 -5.43 21.75
CA GLU A 118 0.35 -4.46 21.52
C GLU A 118 0.67 -3.15 22.25
N THR A 119 1.16 -2.14 21.55
CA THR A 119 1.00 -0.76 22.02
C THR A 119 0.91 0.20 20.83
N GLU A 120 -0.19 0.93 20.82
CA GLU A 120 -0.41 2.20 20.10
C GLU A 120 -0.85 2.13 18.63
N ILE A 121 -2.06 1.61 18.41
CA ILE A 121 -2.96 2.19 17.40
C ILE A 121 -4.26 2.58 18.12
N ARG A 122 -4.21 3.70 18.85
CA ARG A 122 -5.42 4.40 19.29
C ARG A 122 -5.98 5.13 18.07
N LEU A 123 -6.79 4.42 17.28
CA LEU A 123 -7.57 5.00 16.20
C LEU A 123 -8.81 5.64 16.85
N GLU A 124 -8.85 6.97 16.89
CA GLU A 124 -10.10 7.68 17.12
C GLU A 124 -11.06 7.33 15.98
N GLN A 125 -12.10 6.58 16.33
CA GLN A 125 -13.28 6.38 15.51
C GLN A 125 -13.97 7.72 15.35
N THR A 126 -13.83 8.33 14.17
CA THR A 126 -14.84 9.26 13.69
C THR A 126 -15.42 8.67 12.41
N GLU A 127 -16.69 8.31 12.53
CA GLU A 127 -17.54 7.73 11.51
C GLU A 127 -17.55 8.64 10.27
N ILE A 128 -17.19 8.09 9.11
CA ILE A 128 -17.59 8.69 7.84
C ILE A 128 -18.26 7.60 7.02
N SER A 129 -19.57 7.54 7.21
CA SER A 129 -20.56 6.88 6.37
C SER A 129 -20.30 7.18 4.89
N CYS A 130 -20.05 6.14 4.09
CA CYS A 130 -20.02 6.24 2.63
C CYS A 130 -21.33 5.67 2.05
N PRO A 131 -22.09 6.45 1.26
CA PRO A 131 -23.42 6.04 0.80
C PRO A 131 -23.38 4.98 -0.31
N LYS A 132 -24.31 4.02 -0.22
CA LYS A 132 -24.62 2.99 -1.24
C LYS A 132 -25.15 3.62 -2.52
N ILE A 133 -24.49 3.36 -3.64
CA ILE A 133 -25.00 3.66 -4.99
C ILE A 133 -26.02 2.56 -5.36
N ILE A 134 -27.30 2.93 -5.47
CA ILE A 134 -28.37 2.06 -5.97
C ILE A 134 -28.42 2.20 -7.50
N ASN A 135 -28.04 1.14 -8.21
CA ASN A 135 -28.24 1.02 -9.64
C ASN A 135 -29.72 0.71 -9.93
N LYS A 136 -30.45 1.66 -10.53
CA LYS A 136 -31.79 1.41 -11.11
C LYS A 136 -31.64 0.80 -12.51
N THR A 137 -31.85 -0.50 -12.62
CA THR A 137 -32.05 -1.19 -13.90
C THR A 137 -33.50 -1.02 -14.34
N LYS A 138 -33.69 -0.38 -15.51
CA LYS A 138 -34.99 -0.24 -16.19
C LYS A 138 -35.36 -1.58 -16.82
N ASN A 139 -36.52 -2.14 -16.47
CA ASN A 139 -37.19 -3.14 -17.30
C ASN A 139 -38.63 -2.67 -17.59
N ASN A 140 -38.87 -2.34 -18.85
CA ASN A 140 -40.18 -2.18 -19.45
C ASN A 140 -40.82 -3.57 -19.56
N LEU A 141 -42.02 -3.76 -19.03
CA LEU A 141 -42.92 -4.81 -19.53
C LEU A 141 -44.22 -4.15 -19.99
N LYS A 142 -44.49 -4.35 -21.28
CA LYS A 142 -45.64 -3.84 -22.03
C LYS A 142 -46.92 -4.57 -21.61
N ASN A 143 -48.01 -3.81 -21.59
CA ASN A 143 -49.40 -4.29 -21.66
C ASN A 143 -49.57 -5.41 -22.69
N THR A 144 -50.35 -6.44 -22.33
CA THR A 144 -51.24 -7.14 -23.27
C THR A 144 -52.41 -7.80 -22.51
N TYR A 145 -53.61 -7.37 -22.88
CA TYR A 145 -54.97 -7.94 -22.82
C TYR A 145 -55.23 -9.28 -22.09
N LEU A 146 -56.23 -9.28 -21.20
CA LEU A 146 -57.61 -9.73 -21.46
C LEU A 146 -58.54 -9.37 -20.30
#